data_AF-A0A5P9D009-F1
#
_entry.id   AF-A0A5P9D009-F1
#
_cell.length_a   1.000
_cell.length_b   1.000
_cell.length_c   1.000
_cell.angle_alpha   90.00
_cell.angle_beta   90.00
_cell.angle_gamma   90.00
#
_symmetry.space_group_name_H-M   'P 1'
#
loop_
_entity.id
_entity.type
_entity.pdbx_description
1 polymer ?
#
loop_
_entity_poly.entity_id
_entity_poly.type
_entity_poly.pdbx_seq_one_letter_code
_entity_poly.pdbx_strand_id
1 'polypeptide(L)'
;MIPVTLPEPIGNRSRIFTYLSVAICLLAAAYIFERVRFWADHLHMMGSIPAEPIQIAIGPTGFVVPPDYVISQRRNLLEQPSSSNYVRLAMTWPGLGPHTSGSSLLGDEMIRIELEHNPGRESLRARLDPFYRRLARGGELSGPGGLKLLNLSRLGGKRSDMIVYDPSKQNGFIARCRQQSSTSKATCHRAVQFSSGLDLRYSFDRSLLSDWRRLDRAVLLKIDSFKAR
;
A
#
# COMPACT_ATOMS: atom_id res chain seq x y z
N MET A 1 46.78 -34.59 69.27
CA MET A 1 46.30 -35.15 67.99
C MET A 1 44.79 -35.14 68.02
N ILE A 2 44.15 -34.29 67.21
CA ILE A 2 42.68 -34.17 67.15
C ILE A 2 42.22 -35.09 66.01
N PRO A 3 41.29 -36.04 66.23
CA PRO A 3 40.81 -36.89 65.16
C PRO A 3 39.98 -36.03 64.19
N VAL A 4 40.42 -35.98 62.93
CA VAL A 4 39.66 -35.38 61.83
C VAL A 4 38.57 -36.38 61.45
N THR A 5 37.33 -36.11 61.85
CA THR A 5 36.16 -36.83 61.33
C THR A 5 35.72 -36.18 60.02
N LEU A 6 35.61 -37.00 58.98
CA LEU A 6 35.03 -36.56 57.71
C LEU A 6 33.54 -36.21 57.92
N PRO A 7 33.04 -35.10 57.34
CA PRO A 7 31.62 -34.78 57.42
C PRO A 7 30.80 -35.90 56.77
N GLU A 8 29.65 -36.23 57.36
CA GLU A 8 28.76 -37.27 56.83
C GLU A 8 28.39 -36.98 55.36
N PRO A 9 28.31 -38.02 54.51
CA PRO A 9 27.88 -37.85 53.14
C PRO A 9 26.48 -37.25 53.14
N ILE A 10 26.34 -36.08 52.51
CA ILE A 10 25.06 -35.41 52.30
C ILE A 10 24.12 -36.43 51.66
N GLY A 11 23.20 -36.97 52.46
CA GLY A 11 22.24 -37.98 52.07
C GLY A 11 21.27 -37.40 51.05
N ASN A 12 21.71 -37.26 49.81
CA ASN A 12 20.86 -36.88 48.71
C ASN A 12 19.87 -38.03 48.51
N ARG A 13 18.66 -37.89 49.06
CA ARG A 13 17.55 -38.79 48.81
C ARG A 13 17.26 -38.73 47.31
N SER A 14 17.92 -39.59 46.54
CA SER A 14 17.87 -39.66 45.06
C SER A 14 16.46 -39.53 44.50
N ARG A 15 15.47 -40.11 45.21
CA ARG A 15 14.05 -40.01 44.87
C ARG A 15 13.52 -38.56 44.86
N ILE A 16 13.91 -37.74 45.83
CA ILE A 16 13.48 -36.33 45.93
C ILE A 16 14.04 -35.53 44.73
N PHE A 17 15.30 -35.74 44.38
CA PHE A 17 15.91 -35.10 43.21
C PHE A 17 15.22 -35.51 41.90
N THR A 18 14.88 -36.80 41.75
CA THR A 18 14.13 -37.27 40.56
C THR A 18 12.74 -36.69 40.49
N TYR A 19 12.00 -36.60 41.61
CA TYR A 19 10.68 -35.98 41.62
C TYR A 19 10.73 -34.49 41.28
N LEU A 20 11.74 -33.77 41.78
CA LEU A 20 11.92 -32.35 41.52
C LEU A 20 12.30 -32.09 40.06
N SER A 21 13.18 -32.92 39.46
CA SER A 21 13.51 -32.84 38.04
C SER A 21 12.30 -33.11 37.15
N VAL A 22 11.51 -34.15 37.45
CA VAL A 22 10.27 -34.45 36.71
C VAL A 22 9.27 -33.30 36.83
N ALA A 23 9.10 -32.72 38.01
CA ALA A 23 8.21 -31.58 38.22
C ALA A 23 8.64 -30.35 37.40
N ILE A 24 9.93 -30.05 37.35
CA ILE A 24 10.46 -28.95 36.50
C ILE A 24 10.22 -29.24 35.02
N CYS A 25 10.45 -30.47 34.56
CA CYS A 25 10.21 -30.85 33.17
C CYS A 25 8.73 -30.69 32.79
N LEU A 26 7.80 -31.08 33.67
CA LEU A 26 6.37 -30.92 33.45
C LEU A 26 5.96 -29.44 33.39
N LEU A 27 6.48 -28.61 34.30
CA LEU A 27 6.23 -27.16 34.29
C LEU A 27 6.80 -26.48 33.03
N ALA A 28 8.00 -26.85 32.61
CA ALA A 28 8.61 -26.34 31.40
C ALA A 28 7.80 -26.74 30.15
N ALA A 29 7.34 -27.99 30.07
CA ALA A 29 6.49 -28.45 28.98
C ALA A 29 5.15 -27.69 28.93
N ALA A 30 4.51 -27.48 30.08
CA ALA A 30 3.28 -26.69 30.17
C ALA A 30 3.48 -25.23 29.72
N TYR A 31 4.58 -24.60 30.13
CA TYR A 31 4.92 -23.24 29.72
C TYR A 31 5.19 -23.11 28.22
N ILE A 32 5.97 -24.05 27.65
CA ILE A 32 6.21 -24.11 26.20
C ILE A 32 4.90 -24.29 25.46
N PHE A 33 4.02 -25.17 25.95
CA PHE A 33 2.73 -25.43 25.33
C PHE A 33 1.81 -24.19 25.32
N GLU A 34 1.73 -23.45 26.42
CA GLU A 34 1.02 -22.16 26.45
C GLU A 34 1.62 -21.16 25.46
N ARG A 35 2.95 -21.05 25.42
CA ARG A 35 3.61 -20.16 24.46
C ARG A 35 3.35 -20.57 23.03
N VAL A 36 3.44 -21.85 22.70
CA VAL A 36 3.14 -22.37 21.36
C VAL A 36 1.69 -22.05 20.97
N ARG A 37 0.73 -22.24 21.88
CA ARG A 37 -0.68 -21.88 21.63
C ARG A 37 -0.87 -20.38 21.40
N PHE A 38 -0.31 -19.54 22.27
CA PHE A 38 -0.37 -18.09 22.12
C PHE A 38 0.18 -17.62 20.77
N TRP A 39 1.34 -18.15 20.35
CA TRP A 39 1.93 -17.83 19.06
C TRP A 39 1.15 -18.44 17.88
N ALA A 40 0.59 -19.64 18.03
CA ALA A 40 -0.25 -20.27 17.01
C ALA A 40 -1.52 -19.45 16.76
N ASP A 41 -2.22 -19.03 17.81
CA ASP A 41 -3.42 -18.19 17.71
C ASP A 41 -3.08 -16.82 17.07
N HIS A 42 -1.94 -16.24 17.43
CA HIS A 42 -1.46 -14.99 16.83
C HIS A 42 -1.09 -15.15 15.34
N LEU A 43 -0.57 -16.31 14.93
CA LEU A 43 -0.27 -16.62 13.53
C LEU A 43 -1.55 -16.89 12.72
N HIS A 44 -2.56 -17.52 13.30
CA HIS A 44 -3.86 -17.71 12.64
C HIS A 44 -4.54 -16.37 12.35
N MET A 45 -4.33 -15.36 13.20
CA MET A 45 -4.78 -13.98 12.99
C MET A 45 -4.11 -13.27 11.80
N MET A 46 -2.97 -13.79 11.30
CA MET A 46 -2.27 -13.24 10.13
C MET A 46 -2.69 -13.88 8.80
N GLY A 47 -3.48 -14.94 8.81
CA GLY A 47 -3.56 -15.85 7.66
C GLY A 47 -4.93 -16.41 7.38
N SER A 48 -5.88 -15.58 6.96
CA SER A 48 -6.93 -16.00 6.03
C SER A 48 -7.38 -14.79 5.24
N ILE A 49 -7.00 -14.75 3.95
CA ILE A 49 -7.62 -13.85 2.98
C ILE A 49 -8.97 -14.51 2.70
N PRO A 50 -10.11 -13.96 3.17
CA PRO A 50 -11.39 -14.50 2.74
C PRO A 50 -11.41 -14.45 1.21
N ALA A 51 -11.75 -15.55 0.55
CA ALA A 51 -11.78 -15.60 -0.91
C ALA A 51 -12.97 -14.80 -1.48
N GLU A 52 -13.89 -14.37 -0.63
CA GLU A 52 -15.10 -13.69 -1.03
C GLU A 52 -14.85 -12.21 -1.37
N PRO A 53 -15.42 -11.71 -2.48
CA PRO A 53 -15.36 -10.30 -2.83
C PRO A 53 -15.96 -9.42 -1.72
N ILE A 54 -15.27 -8.33 -1.39
CA ILE A 54 -15.72 -7.40 -0.35
C ILE A 54 -16.55 -6.29 -1.00
N GLN A 55 -17.76 -6.06 -0.46
CA GLN A 55 -18.59 -4.93 -0.84
C GLN A 55 -18.17 -3.68 -0.04
N ILE A 56 -17.90 -2.58 -0.74
CA ILE A 56 -17.43 -1.33 -0.16
C ILE A 56 -18.26 -0.19 -0.74
N ALA A 57 -18.93 0.59 0.11
CA ALA A 57 -19.57 1.84 -0.29
C ALA A 57 -18.63 3.02 -0.06
N ILE A 58 -18.40 3.82 -1.10
CA ILE A 58 -17.61 5.06 -1.08
C ILE A 58 -18.52 6.20 -1.49
N GLY A 59 -19.01 6.95 -0.51
CA GLY A 59 -20.10 7.90 -0.73
C GLY A 59 -21.34 7.17 -1.29
N PRO A 60 -21.96 7.67 -2.37
CA PRO A 60 -23.14 7.03 -2.97
C PRO A 60 -22.81 5.84 -3.90
N THR A 61 -21.54 5.55 -4.16
CA THR A 61 -21.15 4.51 -5.14
C THR A 61 -20.71 3.23 -4.41
N GLY A 62 -21.31 2.10 -4.76
CA GLY A 62 -20.91 0.78 -4.29
C GLY A 62 -19.86 0.14 -5.19
N PHE A 63 -18.92 -0.58 -4.58
CA PHE A 63 -17.86 -1.34 -5.24
C PHE A 63 -17.82 -2.78 -4.72
N VAL A 64 -17.57 -3.73 -5.61
CA VAL A 64 -17.28 -5.13 -5.30
C VAL A 64 -15.82 -5.38 -5.66
N VAL A 65 -14.94 -5.37 -4.66
CA VAL A 65 -13.50 -5.45 -4.86
C VAL A 65 -12.97 -6.78 -4.31
N PRO A 66 -12.25 -7.56 -5.12
CA PRO A 66 -11.56 -8.74 -4.63
C PRO A 66 -10.49 -8.37 -3.58
N PRO A 67 -10.38 -9.13 -2.47
CA PRO A 67 -9.60 -8.73 -1.29
C PRO A 67 -8.09 -8.71 -1.52
N ASP A 68 -7.61 -9.37 -2.57
CA ASP A 68 -6.24 -9.38 -3.07
C ASP A 68 -5.77 -8.01 -3.62
N TYR A 69 -6.68 -7.14 -4.04
CA TYR A 69 -6.34 -5.78 -4.48
C TYR A 69 -6.22 -4.78 -3.32
N VAL A 70 -6.86 -5.05 -2.18
CA VAL A 70 -7.01 -4.08 -1.09
C VAL A 70 -5.77 -4.06 -0.20
N ILE A 71 -5.13 -2.88 -0.08
CA ILE A 71 -3.94 -2.68 0.78
C ILE A 71 -4.32 -2.05 2.13
N SER A 72 -5.32 -1.17 2.15
CA SER A 72 -5.73 -0.45 3.36
C SER A 72 -6.85 -1.15 4.11
N GLN A 73 -6.86 -1.03 5.43
CA GLN A 73 -8.03 -1.32 6.27
C GLN A 73 -8.58 -2.75 6.12
N ARG A 74 -7.77 -3.73 5.71
CA ARG A 74 -8.23 -5.12 5.53
C ARG A 74 -8.91 -5.68 6.79
N ARG A 75 -8.39 -5.40 7.98
CA ARG A 75 -9.03 -5.80 9.25
C ARG A 75 -10.34 -5.04 9.51
N ASN A 76 -10.33 -3.72 9.43
CA ASN A 76 -11.51 -2.89 9.70
C ASN A 76 -12.66 -3.14 8.72
N LEU A 77 -12.37 -3.41 7.43
CA LEU A 77 -13.37 -3.75 6.41
C LEU A 77 -14.01 -5.12 6.63
N LEU A 78 -13.29 -6.05 7.28
CA LEU A 78 -13.81 -7.36 7.67
C LEU A 78 -14.63 -7.31 8.96
N GLU A 79 -14.30 -6.38 9.86
CA GLU A 79 -15.00 -6.19 11.14
C GLU A 79 -16.29 -5.35 11.01
N GLN A 80 -16.32 -4.36 10.10
CA GLN A 80 -17.52 -3.55 9.82
C GLN A 80 -17.62 -3.21 8.32
N PRO A 81 -18.63 -3.73 7.58
CA PRO A 81 -18.76 -3.52 6.13
C PRO A 81 -19.23 -2.11 5.71
N SER A 82 -19.17 -1.10 6.58
CA SER A 82 -19.97 0.11 6.40
C SER A 82 -19.13 1.40 6.38
N SER A 83 -19.11 2.02 5.20
CA SER A 83 -18.77 3.42 4.93
C SER A 83 -17.34 3.85 5.30
N SER A 84 -16.37 3.54 4.43
CA SER A 84 -15.09 4.25 4.43
C SER A 84 -15.14 5.36 3.37
N ASN A 85 -14.68 6.56 3.73
CA ASN A 85 -14.58 7.67 2.78
C ASN A 85 -13.50 7.43 1.71
N TYR A 86 -12.63 6.43 1.89
CA TYR A 86 -11.63 6.07 0.90
C TYR A 86 -11.25 4.57 0.94
N VAL A 87 -10.79 4.05 -0.19
CA VAL A 87 -10.13 2.72 -0.28
C VAL A 87 -8.84 2.83 -1.08
N ARG A 88 -7.79 2.12 -0.63
CA ARG A 88 -6.52 2.01 -1.36
C ARG A 88 -6.32 0.60 -1.91
N LEU A 89 -6.01 0.56 -3.20
CA LEU A 89 -5.76 -0.65 -3.96
C LEU A 89 -4.32 -0.64 -4.48
N ALA A 90 -3.71 -1.82 -4.65
CA ALA A 90 -2.48 -1.99 -5.42
C ALA A 90 -2.69 -2.97 -6.55
N MET A 91 -2.14 -2.61 -7.70
CA MET A 91 -2.17 -3.41 -8.89
C MET A 91 -0.79 -3.48 -9.51
N THR A 92 -0.60 -4.47 -10.35
CA THR A 92 0.64 -4.70 -11.08
C THR A 92 0.43 -4.38 -12.57
N TRP A 93 1.21 -3.44 -13.11
CA TRP A 93 1.22 -3.10 -14.54
C TRP A 93 2.01 -4.16 -15.32
N PRO A 94 1.61 -4.57 -16.56
CA PRO A 94 0.53 -4.03 -17.40
C PRO A 94 -0.84 -4.70 -17.26
N GLY A 95 -0.92 -5.87 -16.62
CA GLY A 95 -2.16 -6.64 -16.53
C GLY A 95 -3.20 -6.06 -15.56
N LEU A 96 -2.79 -5.15 -14.67
CA LEU A 96 -3.61 -4.65 -13.55
C LEU A 96 -4.16 -5.79 -12.69
N GLY A 97 -3.36 -6.84 -12.51
CA GLY A 97 -3.61 -7.92 -11.56
C GLY A 97 -3.32 -7.48 -10.12
N PRO A 98 -3.68 -8.29 -9.12
CA PRO A 98 -3.38 -7.99 -7.72
C PRO A 98 -1.87 -7.88 -7.51
N HIS A 99 -1.46 -6.92 -6.69
CA HIS A 99 -0.05 -6.79 -6.36
C HIS A 99 0.34 -7.81 -5.29
N THR A 100 1.25 -8.71 -5.65
CA THR A 100 1.85 -9.67 -4.72
C THR A 100 3.32 -9.33 -4.50
N SER A 101 3.89 -9.73 -3.37
CA SER A 101 5.30 -9.48 -3.05
C SER A 101 6.27 -10.01 -4.13
N GLY A 102 5.86 -11.04 -4.89
CA GLY A 102 6.64 -11.60 -5.99
C GLY A 102 6.61 -10.78 -7.29
N SER A 103 5.60 -9.92 -7.49
CA SER A 103 5.47 -9.11 -8.72
C SER A 103 6.64 -8.15 -8.91
N SER A 104 7.20 -7.61 -7.82
CA SER A 104 8.37 -6.73 -7.86
C SER A 104 9.64 -7.43 -8.36
N LEU A 105 9.74 -8.76 -8.23
CA LEU A 105 10.89 -9.55 -8.69
C LEU A 105 10.86 -9.78 -10.21
N LEU A 106 9.67 -9.71 -10.82
CA LEU A 106 9.46 -9.88 -12.26
C LEU A 106 9.66 -8.58 -13.05
N GLY A 107 9.99 -7.48 -12.36
CA GLY A 107 10.15 -6.17 -12.97
C GLY A 107 8.83 -5.46 -13.27
N ASP A 108 7.71 -5.97 -12.75
CA ASP A 108 6.42 -5.34 -12.93
C ASP A 108 6.33 -4.05 -12.10
N GLU A 109 5.74 -3.01 -12.68
CA GLU A 109 5.59 -1.71 -12.01
C GLU A 109 4.30 -1.67 -11.18
N MET A 110 4.40 -1.25 -9.93
CA MET A 110 3.24 -1.11 -9.03
C MET A 110 2.45 0.16 -9.38
N ILE A 111 1.15 -0.01 -9.58
CA ILE A 111 0.20 1.10 -9.63
C ILE A 111 -0.59 1.09 -8.33
N ARG A 112 -0.46 2.18 -7.56
CA ARG A 112 -1.26 2.40 -6.35
C ARG A 112 -2.44 3.25 -6.69
N ILE A 113 -3.63 2.79 -6.31
CA ILE A 113 -4.90 3.47 -6.56
C ILE A 113 -5.54 3.83 -5.23
N GLU A 114 -6.18 4.98 -5.19
CA GLU A 114 -6.96 5.50 -4.08
C GLU A 114 -8.26 6.06 -4.64
N LEU A 115 -9.38 5.53 -4.16
CA LEU A 115 -10.72 6.03 -4.44
C LEU A 115 -11.20 6.77 -3.20
N GLU A 116 -11.65 8.01 -3.34
CA GLU A 116 -12.05 8.87 -2.24
C GLU A 116 -13.34 9.62 -2.60
N HIS A 117 -14.32 9.66 -1.70
CA HIS A 117 -15.46 10.56 -1.86
C HIS A 117 -15.08 11.97 -1.36
N ASN A 118 -14.89 12.90 -2.29
CA ASN A 118 -14.49 14.27 -1.97
C ASN A 118 -15.19 15.30 -2.90
N PRO A 119 -16.51 15.52 -2.69
CA PRO A 119 -17.26 16.52 -3.45
C PRO A 119 -16.78 17.93 -3.06
N GLY A 120 -15.87 18.51 -3.86
CA GLY A 120 -15.37 19.87 -3.65
C GLY A 120 -13.86 20.03 -3.81
N ARG A 121 -13.10 18.94 -3.99
CA ARG A 121 -11.67 19.05 -4.30
C ARG A 121 -11.48 19.62 -5.70
N GLU A 122 -10.70 20.70 -5.80
CA GLU A 122 -10.32 21.27 -7.08
C GLU A 122 -9.34 20.36 -7.83
N SER A 123 -9.57 20.15 -9.14
CA SER A 123 -8.72 19.30 -9.97
C SER A 123 -7.34 19.92 -10.24
N LEU A 124 -6.33 19.08 -10.47
CA LEU A 124 -5.00 19.56 -10.91
C LEU A 124 -5.08 20.40 -12.19
N ARG A 125 -6.07 20.09 -13.05
CA ARG A 125 -6.26 20.79 -14.31
C ARG A 125 -6.80 22.20 -14.11
N ALA A 126 -7.76 22.38 -13.20
CA ALA A 126 -8.26 23.71 -12.84
C ALA A 126 -7.13 24.60 -12.28
N ARG A 127 -6.17 24.01 -11.57
CA ARG A 127 -4.98 24.69 -11.04
C ARG A 127 -3.86 24.92 -12.07
N LEU A 128 -3.98 24.42 -13.31
CA LEU A 128 -2.91 24.49 -14.30
C LEU A 128 -2.55 25.93 -14.68
N ASP A 129 -3.52 26.66 -15.18
CA ASP A 129 -3.34 28.05 -15.64
C ASP A 129 -3.12 29.03 -14.50
N PRO A 130 -3.96 29.06 -13.44
CA PRO A 130 -3.81 30.05 -12.39
C PRO A 130 -2.60 29.78 -11.51
N PHE A 131 -2.05 28.57 -11.43
CA PHE A 131 -0.97 28.30 -10.47
C PHE A 131 0.28 27.73 -11.14
N TYR A 132 0.15 26.60 -11.84
CA TYR A 132 1.32 25.87 -12.31
C TYR A 132 2.08 26.56 -13.43
N ARG A 133 1.39 27.18 -14.41
CA ARG A 133 2.05 27.94 -15.48
C ARG A 133 2.86 29.13 -14.95
N ARG A 134 2.35 29.84 -13.94
CA ARG A 134 3.03 30.98 -13.31
C ARG A 134 4.26 30.56 -12.50
N LEU A 135 4.25 29.36 -11.93
CA LEU A 135 5.37 28.82 -11.16
C LEU A 135 6.41 28.09 -12.02
N ALA A 136 6.06 27.75 -13.26
CA ALA A 136 6.93 27.01 -14.14
C ALA A 136 8.17 27.84 -14.51
N ARG A 137 9.35 27.27 -14.26
CA ARG A 137 10.62 27.88 -14.68
C ARG A 137 11.04 27.29 -16.02
N GLY A 138 11.40 28.17 -16.96
CA GLY A 138 11.85 27.74 -18.29
C GLY A 138 10.71 27.39 -19.28
N GLY A 139 9.46 27.72 -18.94
CA GLY A 139 8.31 27.56 -19.83
C GLY A 139 7.85 26.11 -20.02
N GLU A 140 7.07 25.90 -21.08
CA GLU A 140 6.51 24.60 -21.46
C GLU A 140 7.50 23.80 -22.31
N LEU A 141 7.90 22.63 -21.82
CA LEU A 141 8.76 21.68 -22.54
C LEU A 141 7.91 20.60 -23.22
N SER A 142 8.43 20.04 -24.32
CA SER A 142 7.82 18.89 -24.98
C SER A 142 8.19 17.59 -24.26
N GLY A 143 7.21 16.69 -24.10
CA GLY A 143 7.33 15.47 -23.33
C GLY A 143 6.88 14.21 -24.08
N PRO A 144 7.06 13.04 -23.45
CA PRO A 144 6.72 11.77 -24.06
C PRO A 144 5.21 11.66 -24.32
N GLY A 145 4.83 10.90 -25.35
CA GLY A 145 3.41 10.64 -25.65
C GLY A 145 2.59 11.89 -26.02
N GLY A 146 3.25 12.96 -26.51
CA GLY A 146 2.60 14.23 -26.88
C GLY A 146 2.24 15.13 -25.69
N LEU A 147 2.73 14.82 -24.49
CA LEU A 147 2.51 15.64 -23.30
C LEU A 147 3.38 16.90 -23.32
N LYS A 148 2.95 17.92 -22.57
CA LYS A 148 3.76 19.08 -22.19
C LYS A 148 4.18 18.95 -20.75
N LEU A 149 5.38 19.44 -20.43
CA LEU A 149 5.92 19.45 -19.06
C LEU A 149 6.19 20.88 -18.58
N LEU A 150 5.84 21.13 -17.33
CA LEU A 150 6.16 22.34 -16.58
C LEU A 150 7.05 21.95 -15.41
N ASN A 151 8.28 22.46 -15.37
CA ASN A 151 9.16 22.24 -14.24
C ASN A 151 8.87 23.27 -13.14
N LEU A 152 8.47 22.80 -11.96
CA LEU A 152 8.13 23.66 -10.82
C LEU A 152 9.33 23.92 -9.88
N SER A 153 10.47 23.31 -10.16
CA SER A 153 11.57 23.22 -9.19
C SER A 153 12.49 24.44 -9.23
N ARG A 154 13.00 24.84 -8.06
CA ARG A 154 14.03 25.88 -7.93
C ARG A 154 15.37 25.36 -8.44
N LEU A 155 16.13 26.23 -9.13
CA LEU A 155 17.57 26.02 -9.36
C LEU A 155 18.24 25.71 -8.00
N GLY A 156 18.90 24.56 -7.90
CA GLY A 156 19.61 24.09 -6.69
C GLY A 156 18.79 23.28 -5.66
N GLY A 157 17.51 22.99 -5.92
CA GLY A 157 16.70 22.16 -5.02
C GLY A 157 16.94 20.65 -5.21
N LYS A 158 17.16 19.91 -4.12
CA LYS A 158 17.32 18.43 -4.14
C LYS A 158 16.07 17.63 -4.58
N ARG A 159 14.93 18.29 -4.82
CA ARG A 159 13.67 17.67 -5.24
C ARG A 159 13.21 18.31 -6.54
N SER A 160 12.99 17.48 -7.57
CA SER A 160 12.43 17.94 -8.83
C SER A 160 10.95 17.58 -8.92
N ASP A 161 10.09 18.59 -8.86
CA ASP A 161 8.66 18.53 -9.10
C ASP A 161 8.33 19.04 -10.50
N MET A 162 7.42 18.33 -11.16
CA MET A 162 7.03 18.60 -12.53
C MET A 162 5.55 18.32 -12.72
N ILE A 163 4.87 19.15 -13.51
CA ILE A 163 3.53 18.88 -14.01
C ILE A 163 3.65 18.39 -15.44
N VAL A 164 2.98 17.30 -15.75
CA VAL A 164 2.83 16.80 -17.12
C VAL A 164 1.36 16.82 -17.49
N TYR A 165 1.03 17.30 -18.68
CA TYR A 165 -0.36 17.34 -19.14
C TYR A 165 -0.49 17.21 -20.65
N ASP A 166 -1.67 16.77 -21.08
CA ASP A 166 -2.08 16.71 -22.48
C ASP A 166 -2.60 18.09 -22.92
N PRO A 167 -1.94 18.78 -23.86
CA PRO A 167 -2.39 20.07 -24.34
C PRO A 167 -3.63 19.99 -25.25
N SER A 168 -3.94 18.81 -25.80
CA SER A 168 -4.99 18.65 -26.83
C SER A 168 -6.41 18.64 -26.27
N LYS A 169 -6.58 18.41 -24.95
CA LYS A 169 -7.89 18.31 -24.30
C LYS A 169 -7.95 19.14 -23.03
N GLN A 170 -9.03 19.91 -22.88
CA GLN A 170 -9.23 20.76 -21.71
C GLN A 170 -9.32 19.94 -20.41
N ASN A 171 -10.00 18.80 -20.43
CA ASN A 171 -10.04 17.81 -19.32
C ASN A 171 -9.15 16.60 -19.61
N GLY A 172 -8.02 16.83 -20.29
CA GLY A 172 -7.08 15.79 -20.69
C GLY A 172 -6.30 15.19 -19.54
N PHE A 173 -5.32 14.36 -19.91
CA PHE A 173 -4.39 13.81 -18.94
C PHE A 173 -3.61 14.92 -18.25
N ILE A 174 -3.47 14.82 -16.93
CA ILE A 174 -2.60 15.66 -16.12
C ILE A 174 -2.11 14.84 -14.93
N ALA A 175 -0.82 14.95 -14.64
CA ALA A 175 -0.19 14.31 -13.49
C ALA A 175 0.92 15.21 -12.93
N ARG A 176 1.18 15.07 -11.63
CA ARG A 176 2.33 15.67 -10.95
C ARG A 176 3.37 14.59 -10.70
N CYS A 177 4.54 14.73 -11.30
CA CYS A 177 5.66 13.84 -11.11
C CYS A 177 6.65 14.47 -10.12
N ARG A 178 7.10 13.67 -9.16
CA ARG A 178 8.05 14.08 -8.14
C ARG A 178 9.18 13.08 -8.05
N GLN A 179 10.41 13.57 -8.15
CA GLN A 179 11.60 12.79 -7.88
C GLN A 179 11.99 12.95 -6.40
N GLN A 180 12.16 11.84 -5.71
CA GLN A 180 12.62 11.84 -4.33
C GLN A 180 14.14 11.97 -4.30
N SER A 181 14.69 12.74 -3.36
CA SER A 181 16.12 13.07 -3.33
C SER A 181 17.05 11.86 -3.18
N SER A 182 16.52 10.73 -2.70
CA SER A 182 17.24 9.48 -2.45
C SER A 182 17.10 8.45 -3.57
N THR A 183 16.23 8.67 -4.56
CA THR A 183 15.94 7.71 -5.64
C THR A 183 16.05 8.37 -7.00
N SER A 184 16.64 7.68 -7.97
CA SER A 184 16.59 8.10 -9.38
C SER A 184 15.18 7.97 -9.98
N LYS A 185 14.33 7.13 -9.38
CA LYS A 185 12.93 6.95 -9.80
C LYS A 185 12.07 8.15 -9.39
N ALA A 186 11.25 8.62 -10.32
CA ALA A 186 10.26 9.66 -10.10
C ALA A 186 8.86 9.05 -10.15
N THR A 187 8.03 9.36 -9.15
CA THR A 187 6.65 8.88 -9.09
C THR A 187 5.71 9.96 -9.57
N CYS A 188 4.83 9.60 -10.50
CA CYS A 188 3.77 10.46 -11.01
C CYS A 188 2.46 10.17 -10.28
N HIS A 189 1.74 11.22 -9.93
CA HIS A 189 0.43 11.17 -9.29
C HIS A 189 -0.60 11.84 -10.19
N ARG A 190 -1.65 11.11 -10.52
CA ARG A 190 -2.80 11.59 -11.26
C ARG A 190 -4.04 11.53 -10.37
N ALA A 191 -4.87 12.56 -10.47
CA ALA A 191 -6.20 12.61 -9.88
C ALA A 191 -7.19 12.94 -10.99
N VAL A 192 -8.28 12.19 -11.05
CA VAL A 192 -9.36 12.37 -12.03
C VAL A 192 -10.69 12.17 -11.31
N GLN A 193 -11.65 13.04 -11.62
CA GLN A 193 -13.01 12.87 -11.15
C GLN A 193 -13.61 11.67 -11.91
N PHE A 194 -13.97 10.62 -11.17
CA PHE A 194 -14.43 9.36 -11.76
C PHE A 194 -15.95 9.30 -11.87
N SER A 195 -16.67 9.84 -10.87
CA SER A 195 -18.11 10.07 -10.91
C SER A 195 -18.47 11.26 -10.01
N SER A 196 -19.76 11.59 -9.86
CA SER A 196 -20.20 12.72 -9.04
C SER A 196 -19.73 12.57 -7.59
N GLY A 197 -18.81 13.44 -7.17
CA GLY A 197 -18.20 13.43 -5.84
C GLY A 197 -17.16 12.33 -5.58
N LEU A 198 -16.84 11.48 -6.56
CA LEU A 198 -15.85 10.40 -6.39
C LEU A 198 -14.58 10.71 -7.18
N ASP A 199 -13.47 10.83 -6.47
CA ASP A 199 -12.15 11.05 -7.04
C ASP A 199 -11.38 9.74 -7.12
N LEU A 200 -10.84 9.46 -8.30
CA LEU A 200 -9.88 8.40 -8.54
C LEU A 200 -8.48 8.99 -8.60
N ARG A 201 -7.62 8.54 -7.71
CA ARG A 201 -6.22 8.93 -7.63
C ARG A 201 -5.36 7.71 -7.88
N TYR A 202 -4.34 7.86 -8.70
CA TYR A 202 -3.39 6.78 -8.89
C TYR A 202 -1.97 7.29 -9.06
N SER A 203 -1.01 6.46 -8.65
CA SER A 203 0.41 6.73 -8.78
C SER A 203 1.15 5.62 -9.50
N PHE A 204 2.13 6.02 -10.30
CA PHE A 204 2.87 5.14 -11.20
C PHE A 204 4.28 5.68 -11.44
N ASP A 205 5.20 4.85 -11.93
CA ASP A 205 6.55 5.27 -12.28
C ASP A 205 6.58 6.15 -13.53
N ARG A 206 7.41 7.19 -13.53
CA ARG A 206 7.54 8.15 -14.64
C ARG A 206 7.85 7.49 -15.99
N SER A 207 8.51 6.33 -16.01
CA SER A 207 8.78 5.56 -17.23
C SER A 207 7.52 5.24 -18.03
N LEU A 208 6.36 5.09 -17.38
CA LEU A 208 5.08 4.79 -18.04
C LEU A 208 4.42 6.00 -18.71
N LEU A 209 5.03 7.19 -18.67
CA LEU A 209 4.48 8.38 -19.33
C LEU A 209 4.50 8.29 -20.87
N SER A 210 5.35 7.48 -21.49
CA SER A 210 5.29 7.26 -22.96
C SER A 210 3.96 6.66 -23.39
N ASP A 211 3.44 5.73 -22.59
CA ASP A 211 2.20 4.98 -22.84
C ASP A 211 1.04 5.43 -21.95
N TRP A 212 1.05 6.69 -21.51
CA TRP A 212 0.07 7.24 -20.57
C TRP A 212 -1.39 7.01 -21.01
N ARG A 213 -1.67 7.03 -22.32
CA ARG A 213 -3.03 6.80 -22.86
C ARG A 213 -3.52 5.39 -22.57
N ARG A 214 -2.63 4.40 -22.73
CA ARG A 214 -2.93 3.00 -22.47
C ARG A 214 -3.11 2.80 -20.96
N LEU A 215 -2.22 3.38 -20.16
CA LEU A 215 -2.28 3.35 -18.70
C LEU A 215 -3.59 3.94 -18.18
N ASP A 216 -3.90 5.18 -18.54
CA ASP A 216 -5.09 5.90 -18.05
C ASP A 216 -6.37 5.16 -18.41
N ARG A 217 -6.48 4.68 -19.66
CA ARG A 217 -7.63 3.89 -20.10
C ARG A 217 -7.75 2.58 -19.34
N ALA A 218 -6.66 1.83 -19.18
CA ALA A 218 -6.68 0.54 -18.52
C ALA A 218 -7.07 0.68 -17.04
N VAL A 219 -6.52 1.68 -16.34
CA VAL A 219 -6.88 1.97 -14.94
C VAL A 219 -8.35 2.33 -14.81
N LEU A 220 -8.85 3.24 -15.66
CA LEU A 220 -10.26 3.65 -15.63
C LEU A 220 -11.21 2.47 -15.89
N LEU A 221 -10.94 1.65 -16.90
CA LEU A 221 -11.74 0.45 -17.21
C LEU A 221 -11.70 -0.57 -16.08
N LYS A 222 -10.52 -0.78 -15.48
CA LYS A 222 -10.36 -1.74 -14.38
C LYS A 222 -11.17 -1.30 -13.15
N ILE A 223 -11.12 -0.02 -12.79
CA ILE A 223 -11.90 0.50 -11.65
C ILE A 223 -13.40 0.48 -11.96
N ASP A 224 -13.81 0.77 -13.20
CA ASP A 224 -15.21 0.66 -13.59
C ASP A 224 -15.75 -0.77 -13.48
N SER A 225 -14.91 -1.77 -13.78
CA SER A 225 -15.28 -3.19 -13.63
C SER A 225 -15.57 -3.62 -12.19
N PHE A 226 -15.13 -2.85 -11.20
CA PHE A 226 -15.40 -3.10 -9.78
C PHE A 226 -16.67 -2.41 -9.26
N LYS A 227 -17.36 -1.57 -10.05
CA LYS A 227 -18.61 -0.98 -9.59
C LYS A 227 -19.66 -2.06 -9.34
N ALA A 228 -20.34 -1.97 -8.21
CA ALA A 228 -21.57 -2.73 -7.99
C ALA A 228 -22.62 -2.23 -9.00
N ARG A 229 -23.26 -3.16 -9.73
CA ARG A 229 -24.37 -2.84 -10.63
C ARG A 229 -25.67 -2.67 -9.86
#